data_AF-A0A0F8WF61-F1
#
_entry.id   AF-A0A0F8WF61-F1
#
_cell.length_a   1.000
_cell.length_b   1.000
_cell.length_c   1.000
_cell.angle_alpha   90.00
_cell.angle_beta   90.00
_cell.angle_gamma   90.00
#
_symmetry.space_group_name_H-M   'P 1'
#
loop_
_entity.id
_entity.type
_entity.pdbx_description
1 polymer ?
#
loop_
_entity_poly.entity_id
_entity_poly.type
_entity_poly.pdbx_seq_one_letter_code
_entity_poly.pdbx_strand_id
1 'polypeptide(L)'
;MVQGIKKLIKKMRIDKKNQYLFRSGWSSQSEEVPNVSGATSAYWSAANSDGAMNEMDKKDLKDEREDKKPIDVYKEIFSEEPKMDLYDLKQQIKIVKRRRDFLKYELEQQYTDEEEALRFLEARSRYVKYKDLFRWQVTNQAKIDQLCKKYKVRMVDFAGYYKTAPMEAIDELEKFIKAYEKIRKDKPVIKLIIDDGGKETRKDPILLTTSPFGKWYYVLGAWDKEVEIIDDLIYKGK
;
A
#
# COMPACT_ATOMS: atom_id res chain seq x y z
N MET A 1 41.07 1.94 -38.82
CA MET A 1 39.81 1.62 -38.09
C MET A 1 39.66 0.15 -37.65
N VAL A 2 40.74 -0.66 -37.55
CA VAL A 2 40.62 -2.11 -37.22
C VAL A 2 41.32 -2.50 -35.90
N GLN A 3 42.03 -1.57 -35.24
CA GLN A 3 42.70 -1.86 -33.96
C GLN A 3 41.83 -1.62 -32.70
N GLY A 4 40.70 -0.89 -32.82
CA GLY A 4 39.79 -0.63 -31.69
C GLY A 4 38.91 -1.83 -31.30
N ILE A 5 38.49 -2.62 -32.29
CA ILE A 5 37.53 -3.72 -32.08
C ILE A 5 38.19 -4.94 -31.38
N LYS A 6 39.48 -5.20 -31.63
CA LYS A 6 40.23 -6.28 -30.95
C LYS A 6 40.40 -6.02 -29.44
N LYS A 7 40.39 -4.76 -28.99
CA LYS A 7 40.51 -4.41 -27.57
C LYS A 7 39.20 -4.61 -26.79
N LEU A 8 38.04 -4.48 -27.45
CA LEU A 8 36.73 -4.77 -26.86
C LEU A 8 36.47 -6.28 -26.71
N ILE A 9 36.86 -7.09 -27.70
CA ILE A 9 36.68 -8.54 -27.66
C ILE A 9 37.58 -9.21 -26.59
N LYS A 10 38.77 -8.64 -26.32
CA LYS A 10 39.65 -9.15 -25.25
C LYS A 10 39.15 -8.82 -23.84
N LYS A 11 38.35 -7.75 -23.67
CA LYS A 11 37.77 -7.37 -22.36
C LYS A 11 36.50 -8.17 -22.02
N MET A 12 35.78 -8.68 -23.03
CA MET A 12 34.60 -9.55 -22.83
C MET A 12 34.93 -11.03 -22.55
N ARG A 13 36.21 -11.45 -22.69
CA ARG A 13 36.61 -12.86 -22.51
C ARG A 13 37.04 -13.23 -21.08
N ILE A 14 37.07 -12.28 -20.14
CA ILE A 14 37.62 -12.48 -18.79
C ILE A 14 36.56 -12.69 -17.69
N ASP A 15 35.28 -12.33 -17.91
CA ASP A 15 34.24 -12.46 -16.85
C ASP A 15 33.43 -13.76 -16.87
N LYS A 16 33.83 -14.77 -17.65
CA LYS A 16 33.15 -16.09 -17.69
C LYS A 16 33.54 -17.04 -16.53
N LYS A 17 34.22 -16.57 -15.48
CA LYS A 17 34.69 -17.43 -14.37
C LYS A 17 33.92 -17.34 -13.04
N ASN A 18 32.82 -16.59 -12.97
CA ASN A 18 31.90 -16.59 -11.81
C ASN A 18 30.46 -16.95 -12.18
N GLN A 19 30.28 -17.88 -13.13
CA GLN A 19 29.08 -18.71 -13.16
C GLN A 19 29.36 -19.91 -12.28
N TYR A 20 28.82 -19.95 -11.06
CA TYR A 20 28.27 -21.11 -10.33
C TYR A 20 27.96 -20.67 -8.89
N LEU A 21 26.84 -21.20 -8.38
CA LEU A 21 26.22 -20.98 -7.05
C LEU A 21 25.26 -19.79 -6.94
N PHE A 22 24.09 -19.92 -7.55
CA PHE A 22 22.81 -19.89 -6.81
C PHE A 22 21.78 -20.67 -7.62
N ARG A 23 21.55 -21.92 -7.22
CA ARG A 23 20.55 -22.83 -7.77
C ARG A 23 19.33 -22.75 -6.84
N SER A 24 18.19 -22.41 -7.44
CA SER A 24 16.82 -22.88 -7.14
C SER A 24 16.35 -22.95 -5.69
N GLY A 25 15.33 -22.16 -5.35
CA GLY A 25 14.58 -22.34 -4.11
C GLY A 25 13.32 -21.50 -3.93
N TRP A 26 12.63 -21.06 -4.98
CA TRP A 26 11.24 -20.57 -4.86
C TRP A 26 10.39 -21.33 -5.88
N SER A 27 9.66 -22.33 -5.34
CA SER A 27 8.69 -23.16 -6.04
C SER A 27 7.44 -22.32 -6.30
N SER A 28 7.13 -22.10 -7.57
CA SER A 28 5.79 -21.76 -8.03
C SER A 28 5.04 -23.08 -8.23
N GLN A 29 4.07 -23.37 -7.37
CA GLN A 29 3.02 -24.33 -7.70
C GLN A 29 1.98 -23.62 -8.55
N SER A 30 2.06 -23.84 -9.87
CA SER A 30 0.95 -23.67 -10.79
C SER A 30 0.19 -25.00 -10.83
N GLU A 31 -1.04 -25.02 -10.31
CA GLU A 31 -1.96 -26.14 -10.53
C GLU A 31 -2.55 -26.04 -11.94
N GLU A 32 -2.45 -27.16 -12.65
CA GLU A 32 -2.95 -27.40 -13.99
C GLU A 32 -4.48 -27.53 -13.96
N VAL A 33 -5.17 -26.85 -14.87
CA VAL A 33 -6.60 -27.09 -15.16
C VAL A 33 -6.68 -27.90 -16.45
N PRO A 34 -7.30 -29.09 -16.46
CA PRO A 34 -7.39 -29.90 -17.67
C PRO A 34 -8.45 -29.36 -18.63
N ASN A 35 -8.01 -29.28 -19.88
CA ASN A 35 -8.75 -29.00 -21.09
C ASN A 35 -9.70 -30.17 -21.44
N VAL A 36 -11.01 -29.92 -21.58
CA VAL A 36 -11.93 -30.84 -22.26
C VAL A 36 -12.87 -30.06 -23.15
N SER A 37 -12.61 -30.12 -24.45
CA SER A 37 -13.51 -29.67 -25.51
C SER A 37 -14.34 -30.85 -26.04
N GLY A 38 -15.65 -30.66 -26.11
CA GLY A 38 -16.50 -31.15 -27.20
C GLY A 38 -17.29 -32.44 -26.96
N ALA A 39 -18.63 -32.29 -26.88
CA ALA A 39 -19.58 -33.03 -27.72
C ALA A 39 -21.03 -32.54 -27.50
N THR A 40 -21.64 -32.04 -28.57
CA THR A 40 -23.07 -32.20 -28.99
C THR A 40 -24.20 -31.72 -28.06
N SER A 41 -25.40 -31.36 -28.52
CA SER A 41 -25.97 -30.95 -29.81
C SER A 41 -27.46 -30.71 -29.51
N ALA A 42 -28.01 -29.67 -30.13
CA ALA A 42 -29.40 -29.54 -30.55
C ALA A 42 -30.49 -29.10 -29.55
N TYR A 43 -31.25 -28.12 -30.08
CA TYR A 43 -32.71 -28.07 -30.21
C TYR A 43 -33.46 -26.93 -29.48
N TRP A 44 -34.09 -26.10 -30.33
CA TRP A 44 -35.21 -25.16 -30.16
C TRP A 44 -34.94 -23.69 -29.80
N SER A 45 -34.84 -22.89 -30.87
CA SER A 45 -35.39 -21.53 -30.93
C SER A 45 -36.92 -21.60 -30.91
N ALA A 46 -37.60 -20.83 -30.04
CA ALA A 46 -38.88 -20.19 -30.34
C ALA A 46 -39.38 -19.28 -29.20
N ALA A 47 -39.85 -18.10 -29.63
CA ALA A 47 -41.01 -17.35 -29.11
C ALA A 47 -40.90 -16.55 -27.80
N ASN A 48 -41.14 -15.24 -27.97
CA ASN A 48 -41.64 -14.31 -26.98
C ASN A 48 -42.96 -14.82 -26.37
N SER A 49 -43.07 -14.77 -25.04
CA SER A 49 -44.33 -14.50 -24.35
C SER A 49 -44.07 -14.16 -22.88
N ASP A 50 -44.47 -12.95 -22.50
CA ASP A 50 -45.13 -12.59 -21.25
C ASP A 50 -44.63 -13.13 -19.90
N GLY A 51 -44.31 -12.18 -19.02
CA GLY A 51 -44.72 -12.25 -17.62
C GLY A 51 -43.90 -13.18 -16.72
N ALA A 52 -42.70 -12.73 -16.33
CA ALA A 52 -42.14 -13.00 -15.01
C ALA A 52 -40.94 -12.07 -14.79
N MET A 53 -41.17 -10.91 -14.17
CA MET A 53 -40.10 -10.27 -13.40
C MET A 53 -39.70 -11.30 -12.33
N ASN A 54 -38.56 -11.95 -12.51
CA ASN A 54 -37.89 -12.64 -11.42
C ASN A 54 -37.39 -11.57 -10.44
N GLU A 55 -38.28 -11.17 -9.51
CA GLU A 55 -37.92 -10.81 -8.14
C GLU A 55 -37.25 -12.03 -7.49
N MET A 56 -36.04 -12.37 -7.94
CA MET A 56 -35.19 -13.31 -7.24
C MET A 56 -34.26 -12.51 -6.34
N ASP A 57 -34.68 -12.41 -5.08
CA ASP A 57 -33.81 -12.43 -3.91
C ASP A 57 -32.66 -11.42 -3.91
N LYS A 58 -32.99 -10.14 -3.67
CA LYS A 58 -32.19 -9.35 -2.72
C LYS A 58 -32.39 -9.94 -1.33
N LYS A 59 -31.90 -11.17 -1.10
CA LYS A 59 -31.59 -11.60 0.26
C LYS A 59 -30.54 -10.62 0.74
N ASP A 60 -30.91 -9.84 1.75
CA ASP A 60 -29.98 -9.10 2.58
C ASP A 60 -28.81 -10.04 2.90
N LEU A 61 -27.69 -9.85 2.21
CA LEU A 61 -26.40 -10.39 2.63
C LEU A 61 -26.18 -9.72 3.98
N LYS A 62 -26.65 -10.36 5.05
CA LYS A 62 -26.46 -9.90 6.41
C LYS A 62 -24.96 -9.76 6.60
N ASP A 63 -24.53 -8.52 6.69
CA ASP A 63 -23.15 -8.18 6.96
C ASP A 63 -22.79 -8.76 8.33
N GLU A 64 -22.02 -9.86 8.32
CA GLU A 64 -21.60 -10.61 9.52
C GLU A 64 -20.54 -9.85 10.34
N ARG A 65 -20.08 -8.68 9.87
CA ARG A 65 -19.10 -7.84 10.56
C ARG A 65 -19.64 -7.30 11.88
N GLU A 66 -18.79 -7.35 12.90
CA GLU A 66 -19.07 -6.78 14.21
C GLU A 66 -19.12 -5.24 14.12
N ASP A 67 -20.11 -4.65 14.79
CA ASP A 67 -20.22 -3.19 14.92
C ASP A 67 -19.33 -2.73 16.09
N LYS A 68 -18.18 -2.12 15.76
CA LYS A 68 -17.24 -1.54 16.73
C LYS A 68 -16.70 -0.22 16.21
N LYS A 69 -16.54 0.74 17.12
CA LYS A 69 -15.91 2.01 16.79
C LYS A 69 -14.42 1.81 16.48
N PRO A 70 -13.84 2.60 15.57
CA PRO A 70 -12.42 2.50 15.24
C PRO A 70 -11.49 2.68 16.46
N ILE A 71 -11.85 3.50 17.46
CA ILE A 71 -11.04 3.67 18.67
C ILE A 71 -10.92 2.37 19.50
N ASP A 72 -11.96 1.54 19.50
CA ASP A 72 -11.99 0.29 20.27
C ASP A 72 -11.10 -0.78 19.62
N VAL A 73 -10.98 -0.74 18.29
CA VAL A 73 -10.16 -1.68 17.51
C VAL A 73 -8.76 -1.13 17.21
N TYR A 74 -8.48 0.11 17.61
CA TYR A 74 -7.20 0.79 17.38
C TYR A 74 -5.99 0.01 17.85
N LYS A 75 -6.07 -0.63 19.02
CA LYS A 75 -4.95 -1.41 19.57
C LYS A 75 -4.75 -2.74 18.83
N GLU A 76 -5.80 -3.30 18.23
CA GLU A 76 -5.73 -4.58 17.50
C GLU A 76 -4.93 -4.45 16.19
N ILE A 77 -4.82 -3.23 15.66
CA ILE A 77 -4.15 -2.96 14.38
C ILE A 77 -2.62 -2.98 14.47
N PHE A 78 -2.05 -2.88 15.67
CA PHE A 78 -0.61 -2.76 15.84
C PHE A 78 0.11 -4.03 15.45
N SER A 79 1.17 -3.90 14.66
CA SER A 79 2.08 -4.97 14.26
C SER A 79 3.43 -4.80 14.93
N GLU A 80 4.19 -5.89 14.97
CA GLU A 80 5.61 -5.82 15.34
C GLU A 80 6.37 -4.89 14.39
N GLU A 81 7.42 -4.25 14.91
CA GLU A 81 8.29 -3.40 14.11
C GLU A 81 8.91 -4.20 12.95
N PRO A 82 8.78 -3.73 11.70
CA PRO A 82 9.34 -4.42 10.54
C PRO A 82 10.85 -4.53 10.67
N LYS A 83 11.38 -5.74 10.48
CA LYS A 83 12.83 -5.97 10.40
C LYS A 83 13.37 -5.30 9.14
N MET A 84 14.11 -4.20 9.31
CA MET A 84 14.76 -3.49 8.22
C MET A 84 16.20 -3.96 8.04
N ASP A 85 16.55 -4.35 6.81
CA ASP A 85 17.93 -4.56 6.44
C ASP A 85 18.61 -3.19 6.18
N LEU A 86 19.65 -2.91 6.96
CA LEU A 86 20.47 -1.72 6.87
C LEU A 86 21.90 -2.05 6.39
N TYR A 87 22.19 -3.31 6.06
CA TYR A 87 23.50 -3.74 5.62
C TYR A 87 23.74 -3.39 4.15
N ASP A 88 24.95 -2.92 3.85
CA ASP A 88 25.42 -2.64 2.49
C ASP A 88 24.46 -1.82 1.60
N LEU A 89 23.73 -0.89 2.20
CA LEU A 89 22.74 -0.05 1.50
C LEU A 89 23.33 0.67 0.28
N LYS A 90 24.61 1.06 0.33
CA LYS A 90 25.30 1.72 -0.79
C LYS A 90 25.37 0.83 -2.03
N GLN A 91 25.73 -0.45 -1.85
CA GLN A 91 25.79 -1.40 -2.96
C GLN A 91 24.39 -1.73 -3.47
N GLN A 92 23.43 -1.95 -2.56
CA GLN A 92 22.03 -2.20 -2.94
C GLN A 92 21.46 -1.05 -3.79
N ILE A 93 21.66 0.21 -3.35
CA ILE A 93 21.26 1.42 -4.10
C ILE A 93 21.93 1.43 -5.48
N LYS A 94 23.22 1.12 -5.58
CA LYS A 94 23.94 1.10 -6.86
C LYS A 94 23.38 0.06 -7.83
N ILE A 95 23.06 -1.14 -7.34
CA ILE A 95 22.47 -2.22 -8.14
C ILE A 95 21.07 -1.82 -8.64
N VAL A 96 20.20 -1.34 -7.73
CA VAL A 96 18.83 -0.94 -8.09
C VAL A 96 18.84 0.25 -9.06
N LYS A 97 19.70 1.26 -8.84
CA LYS A 97 19.87 2.38 -9.79
C LYS A 97 20.25 1.88 -11.18
N ARG A 98 21.25 0.99 -11.27
CA ARG A 98 21.69 0.41 -12.54
C ARG A 98 20.56 -0.38 -13.23
N ARG A 99 19.80 -1.18 -12.48
CA ARG A 99 18.67 -1.93 -13.04
C ARG A 99 17.58 -0.98 -13.55
N ARG A 100 17.20 0.01 -12.75
CA ARG A 100 16.23 1.05 -13.10
C ARG A 100 16.64 1.83 -14.34
N ASP A 101 17.91 2.21 -14.45
CA ASP A 101 18.43 2.94 -15.62
C ASP A 101 18.40 2.05 -16.87
N PHE A 102 18.81 0.78 -16.75
CA PHE A 102 18.71 -0.19 -17.85
C PHE A 102 17.27 -0.36 -18.33
N LEU A 103 16.31 -0.59 -17.44
CA LEU A 103 14.90 -0.75 -17.79
C LEU A 103 14.34 0.51 -18.47
N LYS A 104 14.67 1.69 -17.94
CA LYS A 104 14.17 2.96 -18.45
C LYS A 104 14.73 3.33 -19.81
N TYR A 105 16.03 3.16 -20.02
CA TYR A 105 16.72 3.67 -21.21
C TYR A 105 16.90 2.62 -22.30
N GLU A 106 17.02 1.34 -21.95
CA GLU A 106 17.25 0.27 -22.94
C GLU A 106 15.96 -0.45 -23.33
N LEU A 107 14.98 -0.53 -22.43
CA LEU A 107 13.70 -1.20 -22.69
C LEU A 107 12.51 -0.24 -22.82
N GLU A 108 12.73 1.07 -22.60
CA GLU A 108 11.68 2.10 -22.55
C GLU A 108 10.50 1.75 -21.62
N GLN A 109 10.75 0.92 -20.61
CA GLN A 109 9.75 0.47 -19.65
C GLN A 109 9.90 1.23 -18.33
N GLN A 110 8.78 1.74 -17.83
CA GLN A 110 8.71 2.30 -16.48
C GLN A 110 8.13 1.26 -15.54
N TYR A 111 8.97 0.76 -14.64
CA TYR A 111 8.54 -0.07 -13.54
C TYR A 111 8.52 0.74 -12.26
N THR A 112 7.33 0.82 -11.64
CA THR A 112 7.10 1.55 -10.39
C THR A 112 7.84 0.93 -9.22
N ASP A 113 8.04 -0.39 -9.25
CA ASP A 113 8.61 -1.15 -8.14
C ASP A 113 10.09 -0.83 -7.90
N GLU A 114 10.87 -0.65 -8.97
CA GLU A 114 12.27 -0.24 -8.92
C GLU A 114 12.44 1.16 -8.35
N GLU A 115 11.57 2.08 -8.77
CA GLU A 115 11.59 3.45 -8.24
C GLU A 115 11.22 3.46 -6.75
N GLU A 116 10.20 2.71 -6.37
CA GLU A 116 9.76 2.60 -4.98
C GLU A 116 10.85 1.96 -4.10
N ALA A 117 11.44 0.86 -4.56
CA ALA A 117 12.55 0.20 -3.89
C ALA A 117 13.74 1.15 -3.70
N LEU A 118 14.07 1.93 -4.74
CA LEU A 118 15.13 2.91 -4.64
C LEU A 118 14.83 3.99 -3.59
N ARG A 119 13.60 4.51 -3.56
CA ARG A 119 13.17 5.49 -2.55
C ARG A 119 13.28 4.92 -1.13
N PHE A 120 12.88 3.67 -0.92
CA PHE A 120 13.02 3.02 0.39
C PHE A 120 14.48 2.85 0.81
N LEU A 121 15.36 2.42 -0.10
CA LEU A 121 16.79 2.26 0.22
C LEU A 121 17.46 3.61 0.54
N GLU A 122 17.14 4.66 -0.23
CA GLU A 122 17.63 6.00 0.05
C GLU A 122 17.12 6.53 1.39
N ALA A 123 15.86 6.27 1.75
CA ALA A 123 15.30 6.61 3.06
C ALA A 123 15.99 5.84 4.19
N ARG A 124 16.20 4.53 4.04
CA ARG A 124 16.91 3.68 5.02
C ARG A 124 18.34 4.14 5.26
N SER A 125 19.02 4.67 4.25
CA SER A 125 20.38 5.21 4.42
C SER A 125 20.44 6.39 5.40
N ARG A 126 19.31 7.08 5.60
CA ARG A 126 19.16 8.20 6.53
C ARG A 126 18.50 7.79 7.85
N TYR A 127 18.02 6.55 7.96
CA TYR A 127 17.28 6.05 9.12
C TYR A 127 18.09 6.19 10.42
N VAL A 128 19.36 5.78 10.41
CA VAL A 128 20.23 5.83 11.60
C VAL A 128 20.30 7.23 12.22
N LYS A 129 20.25 8.29 11.40
CA LYS A 129 20.30 9.68 11.84
C LYS A 129 18.97 10.21 12.39
N TYR A 130 17.85 9.68 11.91
CA TYR A 130 16.51 10.26 12.16
C TYR A 130 15.53 9.28 12.80
N LYS A 131 15.94 8.07 13.18
CA LYS A 131 15.08 7.02 13.76
C LYS A 131 14.26 7.52 14.96
N ASP A 132 14.83 8.38 15.79
CA ASP A 132 14.19 8.86 17.02
C ASP A 132 13.00 9.79 16.74
N LEU A 133 12.87 10.27 15.50
CA LEU A 133 11.72 11.04 15.05
C LEU A 133 10.52 10.16 14.71
N PHE A 134 10.71 8.84 14.51
CA PHE A 134 9.66 7.89 14.08
C PHE A 134 9.29 6.95 15.21
N ARG A 135 8.56 7.46 16.22
CA ARG A 135 8.15 6.71 17.42
C ARG A 135 6.71 6.17 17.36
N TRP A 136 6.04 6.37 16.24
CA TRP A 136 4.65 5.93 16.06
C TRP A 136 4.57 4.41 15.94
N GLN A 137 3.42 3.86 16.35
CA GLN A 137 3.15 2.42 16.22
C GLN A 137 3.07 2.03 14.74
N VAL A 138 3.42 0.79 14.41
CA VAL A 138 3.44 0.29 13.04
C VAL A 138 2.27 -0.65 12.78
N THR A 139 1.75 -0.64 11.56
CA THR A 139 0.81 -1.64 11.07
C THR A 139 1.10 -2.02 9.61
N ASN A 140 0.50 -3.11 9.13
CA ASN A 140 0.65 -3.62 7.78
C ASN A 140 -0.71 -3.71 7.06
N GLN A 141 -0.69 -3.77 5.74
CA GLN A 141 -1.92 -3.87 4.94
C GLN A 141 -2.74 -5.11 5.33
N ALA A 142 -2.08 -6.24 5.61
CA ALA A 142 -2.76 -7.48 6.00
C ALA A 142 -3.59 -7.34 7.28
N LYS A 143 -3.08 -6.66 8.33
CA LYS A 143 -3.87 -6.42 9.55
C LYS A 143 -5.01 -5.43 9.31
N ILE A 144 -4.79 -4.40 8.49
CA ILE A 144 -5.85 -3.48 8.09
C ILE A 144 -6.98 -4.25 7.39
N ASP A 145 -6.64 -5.13 6.44
CA ASP A 145 -7.62 -5.93 5.70
C ASP A 145 -8.36 -6.92 6.61
N GLN A 146 -7.67 -7.55 7.57
CA GLN A 146 -8.29 -8.41 8.58
C GLN A 146 -9.27 -7.63 9.46
N LEU A 147 -8.89 -6.42 9.86
CA LEU A 147 -9.71 -5.54 10.69
C LEU A 147 -10.96 -5.08 9.95
N CYS A 148 -10.85 -4.66 8.68
CA CYS A 148 -11.98 -4.29 7.82
C CYS A 148 -12.90 -5.48 7.46
N LYS A 149 -12.38 -6.71 7.49
CA LYS A 149 -13.17 -7.94 7.31
C LYS A 149 -13.93 -8.36 8.57
N LYS A 150 -13.39 -8.05 9.75
CA LYS A 150 -13.97 -8.42 11.04
C LYS A 150 -14.98 -7.40 11.53
N TYR A 151 -14.68 -6.12 11.35
CA TYR A 151 -15.47 -5.00 11.87
C TYR A 151 -16.03 -4.14 10.75
N LYS A 152 -17.13 -3.42 11.01
CA LYS A 152 -17.75 -2.46 10.08
C LYS A 152 -16.94 -1.17 9.94
N VAL A 153 -15.70 -1.30 9.53
CA VAL A 153 -14.77 -0.20 9.32
C VAL A 153 -14.13 -0.33 7.94
N ARG A 154 -13.76 0.80 7.35
CA ARG A 154 -13.14 0.87 6.04
C ARG A 154 -11.99 1.86 6.01
N MET A 155 -11.01 1.55 5.16
CA MET A 155 -9.88 2.43 4.89
C MET A 155 -10.23 3.39 3.74
N VAL A 156 -10.03 4.68 3.96
CA VAL A 156 -10.32 5.77 3.01
C VAL A 156 -9.16 6.75 2.92
N ASP A 157 -9.15 7.58 1.87
CA ASP A 157 -8.13 8.60 1.67
C ASP A 157 -8.41 9.86 2.51
N PHE A 158 -7.39 10.45 3.12
CA PHE A 158 -7.56 11.59 4.05
C PHE A 158 -8.13 12.83 3.35
N ALA A 159 -7.81 13.04 2.08
CA ALA A 159 -8.22 14.22 1.32
C ALA A 159 -9.76 14.40 1.25
N GLY A 160 -10.54 13.31 1.32
CA GLY A 160 -11.99 13.37 1.34
C GLY A 160 -12.60 13.73 2.71
N TYR A 161 -11.79 13.66 3.77
CA TYR A 161 -12.26 13.69 5.17
C TYR A 161 -11.47 14.66 6.06
N TYR A 162 -10.65 15.54 5.48
CA TYR A 162 -9.83 16.50 6.23
C TYR A 162 -10.66 17.41 7.15
N LYS A 163 -11.89 17.76 6.74
CA LYS A 163 -12.82 18.59 7.53
C LYS A 163 -13.31 17.92 8.81
N THR A 164 -13.28 16.59 8.84
CA THR A 164 -13.75 15.76 9.97
C THR A 164 -12.59 15.32 10.87
N ALA A 165 -11.36 15.74 10.58
CA ALA A 165 -10.21 15.42 11.41
C ALA A 165 -10.11 16.41 12.59
N PRO A 166 -9.92 15.92 13.83
CA PRO A 166 -9.72 16.80 14.98
C PRO A 166 -8.39 17.54 14.88
N MET A 167 -8.27 18.71 15.54
CA MET A 167 -7.05 19.52 15.50
C MET A 167 -5.83 18.75 16.03
N GLU A 168 -6.01 17.89 17.02
CA GLU A 168 -4.93 17.05 17.54
C GLU A 168 -4.39 16.07 16.47
N ALA A 169 -5.24 15.61 15.56
CA ALA A 169 -4.81 14.79 14.42
C ALA A 169 -3.98 15.60 13.42
N ILE A 170 -4.33 16.87 13.21
CA ILE A 170 -3.56 17.78 12.37
C ILE A 170 -2.18 18.06 12.99
N ASP A 171 -2.12 18.31 14.30
CA ASP A 171 -0.86 18.53 15.02
C ASP A 171 0.09 17.32 14.93
N GLU A 172 -0.45 16.11 15.11
CA GLU A 172 0.35 14.88 14.95
C GLU A 172 0.79 14.66 13.50
N LEU A 173 -0.08 14.96 12.54
CA LEU A 173 0.24 14.89 11.12
C LEU A 173 1.37 15.87 10.75
N GLU A 174 1.35 17.09 11.27
CA GLU A 174 2.43 18.05 11.06
C GLU A 174 3.77 17.55 11.59
N LYS A 175 3.79 16.97 12.79
CA LYS A 175 5.00 16.39 13.38
C LYS A 175 5.55 15.29 12.48
N PHE A 176 4.67 14.42 11.97
CA PHE A 176 5.05 13.36 11.05
C PHE A 176 5.60 13.90 9.73
N ILE A 177 4.94 14.89 9.11
CA ILE A 177 5.40 15.49 7.85
C ILE A 177 6.79 16.13 8.01
N LYS A 178 7.00 16.90 9.09
CA LYS A 178 8.31 17.50 9.40
C LYS A 178 9.41 16.45 9.59
N ALA A 179 9.08 15.28 10.14
CA ALA A 179 10.01 14.16 10.25
C ALA A 179 10.26 13.48 8.88
N TYR A 180 9.20 13.30 8.09
CA TYR A 180 9.23 12.67 6.78
C TYR A 180 10.09 13.45 5.78
N GLU A 181 9.94 14.79 5.73
CA GLU A 181 10.70 15.69 4.84
C GLU A 181 12.21 15.63 5.05
N LYS A 182 12.68 15.30 6.27
CA LYS A 182 14.10 15.11 6.56
C LYS A 182 14.68 13.86 5.87
N ILE A 183 13.84 12.90 5.55
CA ILE A 183 14.23 11.61 5.00
C ILE A 183 13.95 11.56 3.50
N ARG A 184 12.74 11.92 3.10
CA ARG A 184 12.26 11.85 1.71
C ARG A 184 11.79 13.22 1.21
N LYS A 185 11.87 13.41 -0.10
CA LYS A 185 11.44 14.65 -0.78
C LYS A 185 9.99 14.61 -1.26
N ASP A 186 9.37 13.43 -1.30
CA ASP A 186 7.97 13.28 -1.68
C ASP A 186 7.05 13.48 -0.47
N LYS A 187 5.74 13.44 -0.70
CA LYS A 187 4.73 13.53 0.36
C LYS A 187 4.33 12.12 0.81
N PRO A 188 4.07 11.89 2.11
CA PRO A 188 3.51 10.64 2.57
C PRO A 188 2.07 10.50 2.07
N VAL A 189 1.64 9.26 1.82
CA VAL A 189 0.22 8.95 1.60
C VAL A 189 -0.45 8.84 2.96
N ILE A 190 -1.55 9.57 3.13
CA ILE A 190 -2.26 9.70 4.40
C ILE A 190 -3.63 9.03 4.23
N LYS A 191 -3.93 8.06 5.07
CA LYS A 191 -5.18 7.30 5.02
C LYS A 191 -5.88 7.36 6.37
N LEU A 192 -7.19 7.14 6.35
CA LEU A 192 -8.02 7.03 7.54
C LEU A 192 -8.70 5.66 7.58
N ILE A 193 -8.89 5.11 8.78
CA ILE A 193 -9.89 4.06 9.00
C ILE A 193 -11.07 4.71 9.69
N ILE A 194 -12.24 4.58 9.08
CA ILE A 194 -13.51 5.13 9.56
C ILE A 194 -14.56 4.03 9.63
N ASP A 195 -15.64 4.28 10.36
CA ASP A 195 -16.84 3.45 10.33
C ASP A 195 -17.45 3.42 8.91
N ASP A 196 -17.93 2.25 8.51
CA ASP A 196 -18.58 2.00 7.22
C ASP A 196 -20.04 2.53 7.20
N GLY A 197 -20.66 2.72 8.38
CA GLY A 197 -22.11 2.98 8.53
C GLY A 197 -22.56 4.30 9.17
N GLY A 198 -21.66 5.23 9.52
CA GLY A 198 -22.01 6.48 10.23
C GLY A 198 -22.46 7.65 9.35
N LYS A 199 -23.42 8.46 9.83
CA LYS A 199 -23.69 9.82 9.31
C LYS A 199 -22.38 10.61 9.24
N GLU A 200 -22.18 11.42 8.20
CA GLU A 200 -20.93 12.17 7.91
C GLU A 200 -20.39 13.02 9.08
N THR A 201 -21.23 13.31 10.07
CA THR A 201 -20.98 14.20 11.19
C THR A 201 -20.26 13.57 12.39
N ARG A 202 -20.13 12.23 12.45
CA ARG A 202 -19.44 11.54 13.56
C ARG A 202 -18.57 10.42 13.02
N LYS A 203 -17.31 10.74 12.73
CA LYS A 203 -16.31 9.74 12.37
C LYS A 203 -15.25 9.80 13.44
N ASP A 204 -14.97 8.65 14.05
CA ASP A 204 -13.90 8.45 15.02
C ASP A 204 -12.71 7.88 14.25
N PRO A 205 -11.87 8.69 13.57
CA PRO A 205 -10.90 8.14 12.63
C PRO A 205 -9.68 7.55 13.34
N ILE A 206 -9.11 6.51 12.74
CA ILE A 206 -7.71 6.13 12.95
C ILE A 206 -6.89 6.75 11.82
N LEU A 207 -5.91 7.59 12.15
CA LEU A 207 -5.02 8.21 11.16
C LEU A 207 -3.81 7.32 10.91
N LEU A 208 -3.61 7.02 9.63
CA LEU A 208 -2.51 6.20 9.12
C LEU A 208 -1.68 7.00 8.12
N THR A 209 -0.37 6.79 8.14
CA THR A 209 0.54 7.36 7.14
C THR A 209 1.48 6.29 6.61
N THR A 210 1.83 6.36 5.33
CA THR A 210 2.81 5.42 4.76
C THR A 210 4.20 5.66 5.33
N SER A 211 4.90 4.58 5.64
CA SER A 211 6.30 4.65 6.06
C SER A 211 7.23 5.11 4.93
N PRO A 212 8.23 5.96 5.23
CA PRO A 212 9.25 6.29 4.25
C PRO A 212 10.20 5.12 3.96
N PHE A 213 10.22 4.07 4.79
CA PHE A 213 11.24 3.01 4.75
C PHE A 213 10.79 1.70 4.11
N GLY A 214 9.48 1.53 3.84
CA GLY A 214 8.95 0.36 3.17
C GLY A 214 7.42 0.29 3.16
N LYS A 215 6.90 -0.87 2.76
CA LYS A 215 5.45 -1.12 2.57
C LYS A 215 4.74 -1.45 3.88
N TRP A 216 4.66 -0.46 4.76
CA TRP A 216 3.87 -0.50 5.98
C TRP A 216 3.38 0.90 6.34
N TYR A 217 2.53 0.98 7.37
CA TYR A 217 1.94 2.24 7.82
C TYR A 217 2.39 2.55 9.24
N TYR A 218 2.54 3.84 9.53
CA TYR A 218 2.55 4.35 10.88
C TYR A 218 1.14 4.72 11.30
N VAL A 219 0.81 4.38 12.53
CA VAL A 219 -0.44 4.71 13.17
C VAL A 219 -0.21 5.95 14.01
N LEU A 220 -0.73 7.09 13.55
CA LEU A 220 -0.50 8.38 14.22
C LEU A 220 -1.39 8.56 15.45
N GLY A 221 -2.60 8.00 15.43
CA GLY A 221 -3.55 8.11 16.52
C GLY A 221 -4.94 7.62 16.13
N ALA A 222 -5.79 7.51 17.14
CA ALA A 222 -7.23 7.37 16.98
C ALA A 222 -7.90 8.38 17.90
N TRP A 223 -9.01 8.96 17.43
CA TRP A 223 -9.76 9.97 18.18
C TRP A 223 -11.24 9.62 18.16
N ASP A 224 -11.89 9.85 19.30
CA ASP A 224 -13.33 9.68 19.54
C ASP A 224 -13.91 11.03 20.02
N LYS A 225 -13.39 12.13 19.47
CA LYS A 225 -13.88 13.46 19.75
C LYS A 225 -14.81 13.89 18.61
N GLU A 226 -16.02 14.30 18.98
CA GLU A 226 -16.91 15.04 18.09
C GLU A 226 -16.14 16.25 17.57
N VAL A 227 -15.78 16.24 16.30
CA VAL A 227 -15.37 17.48 15.64
C VAL A 227 -16.68 18.24 15.43
N GLU A 228 -16.93 19.22 16.29
CA GLU A 228 -17.80 20.34 15.92
C GLU A 228 -17.26 20.82 14.58
N ILE A 229 -17.98 20.51 13.51
CA ILE A 229 -17.56 20.84 12.15
C ILE A 229 -17.28 22.34 12.19
N ILE A 230 -16.03 22.73 11.97
CA ILE A 230 -15.61 24.13 12.07
C ILE A 230 -16.46 25.02 11.14
N ASP A 231 -17.04 24.43 10.07
CA ASP A 231 -18.03 25.10 9.23
C ASP A 231 -19.23 25.65 10.04
N ASP A 232 -19.71 24.97 11.09
CA ASP A 232 -20.79 25.51 11.94
C ASP A 232 -20.33 26.71 12.78
N LEU A 233 -19.09 26.73 13.27
CA LEU A 233 -18.50 27.85 14.02
C LEU A 233 -18.18 29.07 13.13
N ILE A 234 -17.79 28.83 11.87
CA ILE A 234 -17.46 29.89 10.91
C ILE A 234 -18.72 30.43 10.20
N TYR A 235 -19.71 29.58 9.90
CA TYR A 235 -20.89 29.99 9.11
C TYR A 235 -22.13 30.35 9.95
N LYS A 236 -22.24 29.96 11.23
CA LYS A 236 -23.33 30.41 12.12
C LYS A 236 -22.99 31.67 12.93
N GLY A 237 -21.85 32.30 12.67
CA GLY A 237 -21.54 33.65 13.14
C GLY A 237 -22.30 34.71 12.35
N LYS A 238 -23.63 34.81 12.56
CA LYS A 238 -24.45 35.98 12.22
C LYS A 238 -25.43 36.26 13.34
#